data_AF-Q97G54-F1
#
_entry.id   AF-Q97G54-F1
#
_cell.length_a   1.000
_cell.length_b   1.000
_cell.length_c   1.000
_cell.angle_alpha   90.00
_cell.angle_beta   90.00
_cell.angle_gamma   90.00
#
_symmetry.space_group_name_H-M   'P 1'
#
loop_
_entity.id
_entity.type
_entity.pdbx_description
1 polymer ?
#
loop_
_entity_poly.entity_id
_entity_poly.type
_entity_poly.pdbx_seq_one_letter_code
_entity_poly.pdbx_strand_id
1 'polypeptide(L)'
;MPNMEKYNLINEINSIMPNYDVKNKDISLDVYVSPKQEVCIIGRLDSNYICWCSITNLQKKETTIEILNCLLKYDKKFISNESVLGNLYKEVMSWHKLSIKRVEHKDGPRYYSPVNNCFCGGEEYNNGEFLFNEISTFYSLELSKCNYRLIDNSYTKILNEYKNILTKDTDSYYYWKMKPLISILQSESYIKLCRDEKIRNLYLACVQECSNLYNRYMTAVR
;
A
#
# COMPACT_ATOMS: atom_id res chain seq x y z
N MET A 1 24.50 -5.63 15.97
CA MET A 1 23.21 -5.79 15.30
C MET A 1 23.46 -6.00 13.81
N PRO A 2 22.72 -6.87 13.11
CA PRO A 2 22.92 -7.05 11.68
C PRO A 2 22.55 -5.75 10.94
N ASN A 3 23.32 -5.39 9.90
CA ASN A 3 23.05 -4.19 9.11
C ASN A 3 21.76 -4.38 8.30
N MET A 4 20.65 -3.84 8.80
CA MET A 4 19.34 -3.91 8.13
C MET A 4 19.24 -3.00 6.91
N GLU A 5 20.14 -2.02 6.75
CA GLU A 5 20.17 -1.15 5.56
C GLU A 5 20.41 -1.95 4.28
N LYS A 6 20.99 -3.16 4.36
CA LYS A 6 21.14 -4.07 3.22
C LYS A 6 19.82 -4.47 2.56
N TYR A 7 18.70 -4.36 3.29
CA TYR A 7 17.36 -4.63 2.77
C TYR A 7 16.71 -3.40 2.15
N ASN A 8 17.26 -2.20 2.39
CA ASN A 8 16.78 -0.98 1.75
C ASN A 8 17.25 -0.99 0.29
N LEU A 9 16.30 -1.00 -0.63
CA LEU A 9 16.55 -0.90 -2.07
C LEU A 9 17.10 0.49 -2.44
N ILE A 10 16.88 1.48 -1.58
CA ILE A 10 17.44 2.82 -1.75
C ILE A 10 18.90 2.82 -1.32
N ASN A 11 19.76 3.27 -2.22
CA ASN A 11 21.21 3.37 -2.04
C ASN A 11 21.72 4.65 -2.71
N GLU A 12 23.02 4.89 -2.62
CA GLU A 12 23.66 6.08 -3.17
C GLU A 12 23.38 6.28 -4.68
N ILE A 13 23.34 5.18 -5.46
CA ILE A 13 23.18 5.21 -6.92
C ILE A 13 21.79 5.68 -7.34
N ASN A 14 20.75 5.28 -6.60
CA ASN A 14 19.35 5.60 -6.92
C ASN A 14 18.74 6.65 -5.97
N SER A 15 19.57 7.27 -5.13
CA SER A 15 19.19 8.41 -4.33
C SER A 15 18.98 9.66 -5.20
N ILE A 16 18.06 10.52 -4.81
CA ILE A 16 17.74 11.76 -5.49
C ILE A 16 17.79 12.92 -4.50
N MET A 17 18.10 14.11 -5.01
CA MET A 17 17.97 15.34 -4.24
C MET A 17 16.52 15.85 -4.33
N PRO A 18 15.80 15.98 -3.21
CA PRO A 18 14.46 16.55 -3.21
C PRO A 18 14.44 17.98 -3.75
N ASN A 19 13.39 18.33 -4.51
CA ASN A 19 13.16 19.69 -5.02
C ASN A 19 12.63 20.68 -3.96
N TYR A 20 12.32 20.21 -2.75
CA TYR A 20 11.96 21.01 -1.57
C TYR A 20 12.41 20.30 -0.30
N ASP A 21 12.43 21.01 0.83
CA ASP A 21 12.90 20.45 2.09
C ASP A 21 11.92 19.41 2.67
N VAL A 22 12.46 18.21 2.92
CA VAL A 22 11.74 17.07 3.51
C VAL A 22 12.41 16.55 4.78
N LYS A 23 13.47 17.20 5.29
CA LYS A 23 14.23 16.72 6.44
C LYS A 23 13.37 16.57 7.70
N ASN A 24 12.47 17.53 7.92
CA ASN A 24 11.58 17.57 9.08
C ASN A 24 10.27 16.79 8.88
N LYS A 25 10.07 16.11 7.74
CA LYS A 25 8.86 15.30 7.50
C LYS A 25 8.92 14.00 8.29
N ASP A 26 7.88 13.69 9.04
CA ASP A 26 7.76 12.39 9.69
C ASP A 26 7.70 11.25 8.67
N ILE A 27 8.19 10.08 9.09
CA ILE A 27 8.07 8.85 8.30
C ILE A 27 6.67 8.27 8.54
N SER A 28 5.97 7.98 7.46
CA SER A 28 4.78 7.13 7.44
C SER A 28 5.12 5.80 6.79
N LEU A 29 4.40 4.74 7.12
CA LEU A 29 4.63 3.42 6.56
C LEU A 29 3.50 3.07 5.59
N ASP A 30 3.86 2.79 4.35
CA ASP A 30 2.99 2.13 3.39
C ASP A 30 3.46 0.68 3.24
N VAL A 31 2.57 -0.26 3.53
CA VAL A 31 2.84 -1.70 3.45
C VAL A 31 1.95 -2.31 2.39
N TYR A 32 2.56 -2.90 1.38
CA TYR A 32 1.87 -3.61 0.29
C TYR A 32 2.02 -5.10 0.51
N VAL A 33 0.92 -5.85 0.48
CA VAL A 33 0.91 -7.30 0.72
C VAL A 33 0.32 -8.05 -0.47
N SER A 34 1.05 -9.06 -0.96
CA SER A 34 0.67 -9.90 -2.09
C SER A 34 -0.21 -11.09 -1.67
N PRO A 35 -0.94 -11.73 -2.60
CA PRO A 35 -1.63 -13.00 -2.33
C PRO A 35 -0.71 -14.09 -1.78
N LYS A 36 0.57 -14.05 -2.15
CA LYS A 36 1.63 -15.00 -1.74
C LYS A 36 2.36 -14.56 -0.46
N GLN A 37 1.82 -13.57 0.25
CA GLN A 37 2.37 -13.04 1.51
C GLN A 37 3.72 -12.34 1.36
N GLU A 38 4.10 -11.95 0.15
CA GLU A 38 5.20 -11.02 -0.05
C GLU A 38 4.79 -9.65 0.46
N VAL A 39 5.74 -8.94 1.04
CA VAL A 39 5.50 -7.65 1.69
C VAL A 39 6.50 -6.65 1.18
N CYS A 40 6.03 -5.54 0.63
CA CYS A 40 6.84 -4.37 0.36
C CYS A 40 6.56 -3.31 1.43
N ILE A 41 7.59 -2.90 2.16
CA ILE A 41 7.54 -1.89 3.22
C ILE A 41 8.18 -0.62 2.66
N ILE A 42 7.42 0.47 2.64
CA ILE A 42 7.86 1.79 2.19
C ILE A 42 7.80 2.77 3.36
N GLY A 43 8.94 3.37 3.68
CA GLY A 43 9.05 4.52 4.58
C GLY A 43 8.86 5.81 3.80
N ARG A 44 7.65 6.36 3.84
CA ARG A 44 7.25 7.53 3.05
C ARG A 44 7.39 8.82 3.83
N LEU A 45 7.97 9.84 3.19
CA LEU A 45 8.05 11.20 3.72
C LEU A 45 6.85 12.05 3.25
N ASP A 46 6.47 11.90 1.98
CA ASP A 46 5.28 12.52 1.39
C ASP A 46 4.83 11.82 0.08
N SER A 47 4.00 12.48 -0.72
CA SER A 47 3.50 11.93 -1.99
C SER A 47 4.60 11.65 -3.03
N ASN A 48 5.76 12.31 -2.94
CA ASN A 48 6.81 12.27 -3.94
C ASN A 48 8.06 11.52 -3.45
N TYR A 49 8.31 11.53 -2.14
CA TYR A 49 9.57 11.07 -1.56
C TYR A 49 9.40 9.95 -0.54
N ILE A 50 10.33 9.00 -0.62
CA ILE A 50 10.49 7.88 0.29
C ILE A 50 11.94 7.84 0.79
N CYS A 51 12.15 7.35 2.00
CA CYS A 51 13.47 7.15 2.61
C CYS A 51 13.81 5.67 2.82
N TRP A 52 12.83 4.79 2.64
CA TRP A 52 13.00 3.35 2.76
C TRP A 52 12.12 2.60 1.78
N CYS A 53 12.65 1.55 1.17
CA CYS A 53 11.90 0.58 0.40
C CYS A 53 12.53 -0.81 0.59
N SER A 54 11.78 -1.80 1.06
CA SER A 54 12.30 -3.16 1.24
C SER A 54 11.24 -4.20 0.91
N ILE A 55 11.65 -5.34 0.35
CA ILE A 55 10.77 -6.47 0.05
C ILE A 55 11.15 -7.67 0.93
N THR A 56 10.16 -8.25 1.58
CA THR A 56 10.27 -9.42 2.47
C THR A 56 9.04 -10.32 2.29
N ASN A 57 8.81 -11.24 3.22
CA ASN A 57 7.64 -12.13 3.23
C ASN A 57 7.14 -12.28 4.68
N LEU A 58 5.83 -12.39 4.90
CA LEU A 58 5.25 -12.57 6.24
C LEU A 58 5.76 -13.83 6.96
N GLN A 59 6.19 -14.85 6.21
CA GLN A 59 6.80 -16.06 6.77
C GLN A 59 8.19 -15.80 7.37
N LYS A 60 8.88 -14.71 6.98
CA LYS A 60 10.16 -14.28 7.55
C LYS A 60 9.92 -13.30 8.69
N LYS A 61 9.27 -13.76 9.77
CA LYS A 61 8.87 -12.94 10.93
C LYS A 61 10.03 -12.12 11.48
N GLU A 62 11.13 -12.78 11.86
CA GLU A 62 12.28 -12.13 12.50
C GLU A 62 12.89 -11.04 11.61
N THR A 63 13.21 -11.37 10.35
CA THR A 63 13.75 -10.39 9.39
C THR A 63 12.82 -9.20 9.20
N THR A 64 11.51 -9.43 9.12
CA THR A 64 10.53 -8.36 8.92
C THR A 64 10.44 -7.45 10.15
N ILE A 65 10.48 -8.02 11.36
CA ILE A 65 10.53 -7.27 12.62
C ILE A 65 11.80 -6.41 12.69
N GLU A 66 12.95 -6.95 12.32
CA GLU A 66 14.21 -6.22 12.32
C GLU A 66 14.20 -5.06 11.30
N ILE A 67 13.66 -5.28 10.10
CA ILE A 67 13.44 -4.22 9.10
C ILE A 67 12.56 -3.10 9.67
N LEU A 68 11.44 -3.44 10.30
CA LEU A 68 10.51 -2.46 10.87
C LEU A 68 11.17 -1.67 12.01
N ASN A 69 11.88 -2.35 12.91
CA ASN A 69 12.62 -1.71 14.00
C ASN A 69 13.71 -0.76 13.47
N CYS A 70 14.40 -1.14 12.39
CA CYS A 70 15.38 -0.29 11.73
C CYS A 70 14.72 0.96 11.12
N LEU A 71 13.63 0.77 10.35
CA LEU A 71 12.89 1.86 9.72
C LEU A 71 12.39 2.90 10.73
N LEU A 72 11.86 2.47 11.88
CA LEU A 72 11.35 3.36 12.90
C LEU A 72 12.41 4.29 13.52
N LYS A 73 13.68 3.91 13.43
CA LYS A 73 14.83 4.67 13.95
C LYS A 73 15.71 5.22 12.82
N TYR A 74 15.27 5.09 11.57
CA TYR A 74 16.11 5.35 10.41
C TYR A 74 16.40 6.84 10.28
N ASP A 75 17.69 7.17 10.32
CA ASP A 75 18.16 8.50 9.93
C ASP A 75 18.15 8.56 8.40
N LYS A 76 17.42 9.53 7.83
CA LYS A 76 16.95 9.59 6.43
C LYS A 76 18.10 9.85 5.44
N LYS A 77 19.10 8.97 5.45
CA LYS A 77 20.39 9.15 4.79
C LYS A 77 20.26 9.24 3.27
N PHE A 78 19.40 8.41 2.70
CA PHE A 78 19.07 8.43 1.28
C PHE A 78 17.58 8.64 1.10
N ILE A 79 17.25 9.49 0.12
CA ILE A 79 15.88 9.79 -0.28
C ILE A 79 15.75 9.40 -1.75
N SER A 80 14.64 8.79 -2.11
CA SER A 80 14.30 8.43 -3.48
C SER A 80 12.80 8.57 -3.69
N ASN A 81 12.31 8.05 -4.80
CA ASN A 81 10.89 7.87 -5.07
C ASN A 81 10.60 6.38 -5.34
N GLU A 82 9.35 6.02 -5.58
CA GLU A 82 8.95 4.61 -5.76
C GLU A 82 9.56 3.95 -7.01
N SER A 83 10.19 4.71 -7.92
CA SER A 83 10.92 4.15 -9.07
C SER A 83 12.04 3.21 -8.68
N VAL A 84 12.50 3.24 -7.42
CA VAL A 84 13.47 2.29 -6.86
C VAL A 84 13.02 0.83 -7.00
N LEU A 85 11.71 0.59 -7.08
CA LEU A 85 11.15 -0.74 -7.34
C LEU A 85 11.46 -1.26 -8.75
N GLY A 86 11.83 -0.39 -9.69
CA GLY A 86 12.16 -0.75 -11.06
C GLY A 86 11.08 -1.62 -11.71
N ASN A 87 11.48 -2.81 -12.18
CA ASN A 87 10.57 -3.75 -12.83
C ASN A 87 9.46 -4.29 -11.90
N LEU A 88 9.66 -4.25 -10.58
CA LEU A 88 8.67 -4.70 -9.60
C LEU A 88 7.58 -3.66 -9.32
N TYR A 89 7.74 -2.43 -9.80
CA TYR A 89 6.82 -1.33 -9.49
C TYR A 89 5.37 -1.67 -9.80
N LYS A 90 5.09 -2.13 -11.02
CA LYS A 90 3.72 -2.45 -11.47
C LYS A 90 3.11 -3.59 -10.63
N GLU A 91 3.92 -4.58 -10.29
CA GLU A 91 3.47 -5.71 -9.48
C GLU A 91 3.14 -5.25 -8.06
N VAL A 92 4.05 -4.54 -7.39
CA VAL A 92 3.84 -4.08 -6.01
C VAL A 92 2.66 -3.11 -5.91
N MET A 93 2.46 -2.22 -6.87
CA MET A 93 1.30 -1.31 -6.88
C MET A 93 -0.05 -2.05 -7.07
N SER A 94 -0.03 -3.27 -7.60
CA SER A 94 -1.21 -4.13 -7.71
C SER A 94 -1.59 -4.81 -6.38
N TRP A 95 -0.67 -4.87 -5.42
CA TRP A 95 -0.87 -5.49 -4.11
C TRP A 95 -1.82 -4.68 -3.21
N HIS A 96 -2.32 -5.32 -2.14
CA HIS A 96 -3.23 -4.68 -1.20
C HIS A 96 -2.45 -3.83 -0.19
N LYS A 97 -2.92 -2.61 0.06
CA LYS A 97 -2.15 -1.57 0.78
C LYS A 97 -2.71 -1.32 2.16
N LEU A 98 -1.84 -1.36 3.16
CA LEU A 98 -2.04 -0.82 4.50
C LEU A 98 -1.20 0.46 4.64
N SER A 99 -1.77 1.49 5.26
CA SER A 99 -1.05 2.73 5.56
C SER A 99 -1.10 3.00 7.06
N ILE A 100 0.07 3.13 7.67
CA ILE A 100 0.28 3.43 9.08
C ILE A 100 0.92 4.80 9.15
N LYS A 101 0.27 5.74 9.81
CA LYS A 101 0.68 7.14 9.82
C LYS A 101 1.12 7.55 11.20
N ARG A 102 2.12 8.42 11.26
CA ARG A 102 2.45 9.12 12.51
C ARG A 102 1.40 10.23 12.74
N VAL A 103 0.84 10.26 13.94
CA VAL A 103 -0.20 11.21 14.35
C VAL A 103 0.07 11.69 15.77
N GLU A 104 -0.43 12.88 16.10
CA GLU A 104 -0.36 13.39 17.47
C GLU A 104 -1.20 12.53 18.41
N HIS A 105 -0.62 12.20 19.57
CA HIS A 105 -1.26 11.46 20.66
C HIS A 105 -0.97 12.16 21.99
N LYS A 106 -1.72 11.85 23.05
CA LYS A 106 -1.66 12.54 24.36
C LYS A 106 -0.24 12.61 24.93
N ASP A 107 0.54 11.57 24.71
CA ASP A 107 1.92 11.42 25.22
C ASP A 107 2.98 11.63 24.13
N GLY A 108 2.64 12.42 23.11
CA GLY A 108 3.49 12.74 21.96
C GLY A 108 3.21 11.91 20.70
N PRO A 109 3.93 12.16 19.58
CA PRO A 109 3.64 11.55 18.29
C PRO A 109 3.78 10.03 18.28
N ARG A 110 2.74 9.32 17.81
CA ARG A 110 2.68 7.85 17.73
C ARG A 110 2.31 7.39 16.31
N TYR A 111 2.66 6.16 15.96
CA TYR A 111 2.16 5.51 14.76
C TYR A 111 0.78 4.92 15.02
N TYR A 112 -0.21 5.32 14.23
CA TYR A 112 -1.57 4.81 14.27
C TYR A 112 -1.77 3.72 13.21
N SER A 113 -2.22 2.55 13.67
CA SER A 113 -2.67 1.46 12.81
C SER A 113 -4.19 1.46 12.69
N PRO A 114 -4.75 1.53 11.47
CA PRO A 114 -6.19 1.46 11.26
C PRO A 114 -6.76 0.04 11.40
N VAL A 115 -5.92 -0.98 11.55
CA VAL A 115 -6.35 -2.39 11.60
C VAL A 115 -7.10 -2.65 12.89
N ASN A 116 -6.48 -2.33 14.03
CA ASN A 116 -7.06 -2.49 15.37
C ASN A 116 -7.31 -1.16 16.10
N ASN A 117 -7.23 -0.02 15.39
CA ASN A 117 -7.35 1.33 15.96
C ASN A 117 -6.41 1.59 17.15
N CYS A 118 -5.16 1.17 17.00
CA CYS A 118 -4.16 1.16 18.06
C CYS A 118 -2.93 2.01 17.70
N PHE A 119 -2.12 2.34 18.71
CA PHE A 119 -0.96 3.23 18.59
C PHE A 119 0.33 2.52 19.02
N CYS A 120 1.44 2.76 18.31
CA CYS A 120 2.79 2.32 18.69
C CYS A 120 3.85 3.41 18.48
N GLY A 121 5.13 3.10 18.76
CA GLY A 121 6.25 4.03 18.55
C GLY A 121 6.66 4.83 19.79
N GLY A 122 6.28 4.40 21.01
CA GLY A 122 6.82 4.96 22.25
C GLY A 122 8.18 4.35 22.64
N GLU A 123 8.88 4.99 23.59
CA GLU A 123 10.28 4.69 23.95
C GLU A 123 10.55 3.30 24.55
N GLU A 124 9.53 2.49 24.89
CA GLU A 124 9.73 1.25 25.66
C GLU A 124 9.17 -0.04 25.03
N TYR A 125 8.70 -0.02 23.78
CA TYR A 125 8.06 -1.19 23.16
C TYR A 125 8.85 -1.75 21.98
N ASN A 126 8.83 -3.08 21.79
CA ASN A 126 9.27 -3.74 20.56
C ASN A 126 8.32 -3.39 19.41
N ASN A 127 8.43 -2.14 18.93
CA ASN A 127 7.53 -1.55 17.96
C ASN A 127 7.51 -2.32 16.63
N GLY A 128 8.63 -2.96 16.26
CA GLY A 128 8.70 -3.85 15.09
C GLY A 128 7.82 -5.09 15.21
N GLU A 129 7.78 -5.74 16.38
CA GLU A 129 6.88 -6.89 16.61
C GLU A 129 5.41 -6.48 16.60
N PHE A 130 5.10 -5.36 17.23
CA PHE A 130 3.75 -4.79 17.16
C PHE A 130 3.32 -4.54 15.72
N LEU A 131 4.12 -3.83 14.92
CA LEU A 131 3.80 -3.53 13.53
C LEU A 131 3.70 -4.80 12.67
N PHE A 132 4.58 -5.79 12.89
CA PHE A 132 4.49 -7.07 12.21
C PHE A 132 3.15 -7.78 12.49
N ASN A 133 2.71 -7.77 13.76
CA ASN A 133 1.44 -8.37 14.14
C ASN A 133 0.25 -7.61 13.52
N GLU A 134 0.32 -6.28 13.43
CA GLU A 134 -0.70 -5.48 12.73
C GLU A 134 -0.77 -5.81 11.24
N ILE A 135 0.37 -5.93 10.56
CA ILE A 135 0.42 -6.30 9.13
C ILE A 135 -0.12 -7.74 8.93
N SER A 136 0.25 -8.67 9.82
CA SER A 136 -0.21 -10.06 9.74
C SER A 136 -1.71 -10.19 10.00
N THR A 137 -2.23 -9.41 10.95
CA THR A 137 -3.66 -9.32 11.26
C THR A 137 -4.42 -8.71 10.10
N PHE A 138 -3.92 -7.61 9.53
CA PHE A 138 -4.45 -6.99 8.32
C PHE A 138 -4.59 -8.00 7.18
N TYR A 139 -3.50 -8.70 6.83
CA TYR A 139 -3.52 -9.72 5.78
C TYR A 139 -4.61 -10.77 6.04
N SER A 140 -4.69 -11.29 7.26
CA SER A 140 -5.63 -12.34 7.63
C SER A 140 -7.09 -11.88 7.55
N LEU A 141 -7.39 -10.67 8.05
CA LEU A 141 -8.74 -10.09 8.03
C LEU A 141 -9.18 -9.77 6.60
N GLU A 142 -8.32 -9.12 5.81
CA GLU A 142 -8.65 -8.74 4.43
C GLU A 142 -8.76 -9.98 3.52
N LEU A 143 -7.92 -11.00 3.72
CA LEU A 143 -8.07 -12.29 3.03
C LEU A 143 -9.40 -12.97 3.41
N SER A 144 -9.82 -12.90 4.67
CA SER A 144 -11.11 -13.43 5.11
C SER A 144 -12.28 -12.72 4.41
N LYS A 145 -12.26 -11.38 4.34
CA LYS A 145 -13.25 -10.60 3.56
C LYS A 145 -13.28 -11.02 2.09
N CYS A 146 -12.10 -11.22 1.48
CA CYS A 146 -11.99 -11.72 0.11
C CYS A 146 -12.66 -13.09 -0.03
N ASN A 147 -12.42 -14.02 0.89
CA ASN A 147 -13.00 -15.36 0.84
C ASN A 147 -14.53 -15.33 1.00
N TYR A 148 -15.06 -14.51 1.91
CA TYR A 148 -16.51 -14.34 2.05
C TYR A 148 -17.15 -13.74 0.80
N ARG A 149 -16.50 -12.77 0.16
CA ARG A 149 -17.01 -12.16 -1.08
C ARG A 149 -17.05 -13.16 -2.24
N LEU A 150 -16.15 -14.14 -2.24
CA LEU A 150 -15.98 -15.15 -3.28
C LEU A 150 -16.54 -16.53 -2.90
N ILE A 151 -17.43 -16.58 -1.90
CA ILE A 151 -18.03 -17.85 -1.45
C ILE A 151 -18.79 -18.57 -2.57
N ASP A 152 -19.31 -17.79 -3.53
CA ASP A 152 -19.91 -18.29 -4.75
C ASP A 152 -19.23 -17.69 -6.00
N ASN A 153 -19.51 -18.29 -7.15
CA ASN A 153 -18.98 -17.83 -8.43
C ASN A 153 -19.72 -16.59 -8.99
N SER A 154 -20.63 -15.97 -8.24
CA SER A 154 -21.45 -14.85 -8.74
C SER A 154 -20.64 -13.57 -8.87
N TYR A 155 -19.64 -13.37 -8.01
CA TYR A 155 -18.87 -12.12 -8.00
C TYR A 155 -18.08 -11.88 -9.29
N THR A 156 -17.67 -12.95 -9.98
CA THR A 156 -17.08 -12.83 -11.33
C THR A 156 -18.04 -12.18 -12.33
N LYS A 157 -19.35 -12.50 -12.26
CA LYS A 157 -20.36 -11.84 -13.10
C LYS A 157 -20.49 -10.37 -12.74
N ILE A 158 -20.52 -10.05 -11.44
CA ILE A 158 -20.58 -8.67 -10.93
C ILE A 158 -19.40 -7.85 -11.43
N LEU A 159 -18.16 -8.37 -11.34
CA LEU A 159 -16.98 -7.67 -11.82
C LEU A 159 -17.01 -7.41 -13.34
N ASN A 160 -17.52 -8.35 -14.13
CA ASN A 160 -17.72 -8.13 -15.57
C ASN A 160 -18.74 -7.01 -15.84
N GLU A 161 -19.85 -6.98 -15.12
CA GLU A 161 -20.82 -5.90 -15.23
C GLU A 161 -20.25 -4.55 -14.79
N TYR A 162 -19.47 -4.52 -13.71
CA TYR A 162 -18.76 -3.32 -13.28
C TYR A 162 -17.83 -2.81 -14.37
N LYS A 163 -17.05 -3.70 -14.99
CA LYS A 163 -16.17 -3.32 -16.10
C LYS A 163 -16.97 -2.73 -17.27
N ASN A 164 -18.05 -3.39 -17.68
CA ASN A 164 -18.91 -2.92 -18.76
C ASN A 164 -19.48 -1.53 -18.49
N ILE A 165 -19.93 -1.28 -17.25
CA ILE A 165 -20.44 0.02 -16.80
C ILE A 165 -19.34 1.07 -16.87
N LEU A 166 -18.14 0.79 -16.34
CA LEU A 166 -17.01 1.74 -16.34
C LEU A 166 -16.57 2.15 -17.75
N THR A 167 -16.68 1.25 -18.73
CA THR A 167 -16.29 1.50 -20.13
C THR A 167 -17.43 2.01 -21.01
N LYS A 168 -18.63 2.21 -20.47
CA LYS A 168 -19.83 2.49 -21.27
C LYS A 168 -19.78 3.82 -22.01
N ASP A 169 -19.11 4.81 -21.45
CA ASP A 169 -19.14 6.18 -21.95
C ASP A 169 -17.72 6.77 -22.04
N THR A 170 -17.47 7.44 -23.17
CA THR A 170 -16.20 8.11 -23.45
C THR A 170 -16.18 9.55 -22.94
N ASP A 171 -17.30 10.10 -22.48
CA ASP A 171 -17.41 11.46 -21.93
C ASP A 171 -16.46 11.68 -20.73
N SER A 172 -15.84 12.85 -20.68
CA SER A 172 -14.85 13.20 -19.65
C SER A 172 -15.47 13.43 -18.26
N TYR A 173 -16.74 13.83 -18.18
CA TYR A 173 -17.48 13.98 -16.92
C TYR A 173 -18.13 12.68 -16.44
N TYR A 174 -18.06 11.60 -17.23
CA TYR A 174 -18.55 10.28 -16.83
C TYR A 174 -17.93 9.78 -15.51
N TYR A 175 -16.68 10.19 -15.22
CA TYR A 175 -16.02 9.95 -13.94
C TYR A 175 -16.90 10.31 -12.73
N TRP A 176 -17.62 11.44 -12.77
CA TRP A 176 -18.49 11.86 -11.66
C TRP A 176 -19.69 10.95 -11.48
N LYS A 177 -20.29 10.48 -12.58
CA LYS A 177 -21.39 9.51 -12.53
C LYS A 177 -20.91 8.18 -11.95
N MET A 178 -19.66 7.81 -12.20
CA MET A 178 -19.07 6.53 -11.76
C MET A 178 -18.47 6.57 -10.36
N LYS A 179 -18.39 7.72 -9.68
CA LYS A 179 -17.86 7.81 -8.31
C LYS A 179 -18.43 6.78 -7.33
N PRO A 180 -19.74 6.47 -7.31
CA PRO A 180 -20.28 5.43 -6.43
C PRO A 180 -19.66 4.04 -6.70
N LEU A 181 -19.55 3.65 -7.98
CA LEU A 181 -18.95 2.36 -8.36
C LEU A 181 -17.45 2.33 -8.06
N ILE A 182 -16.74 3.43 -8.31
CA ILE A 182 -15.32 3.57 -7.95
C ILE A 182 -15.14 3.38 -6.43
N SER A 183 -16.02 3.98 -5.62
CA SER A 183 -15.98 3.83 -4.16
C SER A 183 -16.24 2.39 -3.70
N ILE A 184 -17.13 1.65 -4.38
CA ILE A 184 -17.35 0.22 -4.12
C ILE A 184 -16.06 -0.55 -4.43
N LEU A 185 -15.49 -0.37 -5.61
CA LEU A 185 -14.25 -1.06 -6.00
C LEU A 185 -13.09 -0.75 -5.04
N GLN A 186 -12.98 0.49 -4.55
CA GLN A 186 -11.96 0.88 -3.56
C GLN A 186 -12.16 0.20 -2.20
N SER A 187 -13.40 0.11 -1.71
CA SER A 187 -13.70 -0.58 -0.45
C SER A 187 -13.51 -2.10 -0.55
N GLU A 188 -13.60 -2.64 -1.76
CA GLU A 188 -13.33 -4.05 -2.09
C GLU A 188 -11.88 -4.31 -2.50
N SER A 189 -10.96 -3.41 -2.18
CA SER A 189 -9.53 -3.58 -2.54
C SER A 189 -8.85 -4.80 -1.95
N TYR A 190 -9.47 -5.47 -0.97
CA TYR A 190 -9.04 -6.78 -0.47
C TYR A 190 -9.09 -7.89 -1.54
N ILE A 191 -9.84 -7.72 -2.64
CA ILE A 191 -9.87 -8.67 -3.77
C ILE A 191 -8.48 -8.82 -4.41
N LYS A 192 -7.59 -7.84 -4.22
CA LYS A 192 -6.17 -7.96 -4.59
C LYS A 192 -5.45 -9.13 -3.91
N LEU A 193 -5.95 -9.64 -2.78
CA LEU A 193 -5.44 -10.82 -2.07
C LEU A 193 -6.03 -12.14 -2.56
N CYS A 194 -6.99 -12.10 -3.49
CA CYS A 194 -7.60 -13.31 -4.06
C CYS A 194 -6.52 -14.22 -4.64
N ARG A 195 -6.59 -15.53 -4.35
CA ARG A 195 -5.65 -16.53 -4.88
C ARG A 195 -5.95 -16.87 -6.34
N ASP A 196 -7.22 -16.80 -6.76
CA ASP A 196 -7.60 -16.97 -8.15
C ASP A 196 -7.12 -15.77 -8.97
N GLU A 197 -6.15 -16.02 -9.84
CA GLU A 197 -5.57 -15.01 -10.69
C GLU A 197 -6.56 -14.41 -11.69
N LYS A 198 -7.53 -15.18 -12.19
CA LYS A 198 -8.52 -14.68 -13.16
C LYS A 198 -9.42 -13.64 -12.51
N ILE A 199 -9.92 -13.92 -11.30
CA ILE A 199 -10.75 -12.98 -10.54
C ILE A 199 -9.95 -11.74 -10.16
N ARG A 200 -8.71 -11.95 -9.66
CA ARG A 200 -7.80 -10.84 -9.30
C ARG A 200 -7.50 -9.94 -10.50
N ASN A 201 -7.18 -10.50 -11.65
CA ASN A 201 -6.90 -9.75 -12.87
C ASN A 201 -8.14 -9.02 -13.40
N LEU A 202 -9.33 -9.62 -13.27
CA LEU A 202 -10.58 -8.96 -13.63
C LEU A 202 -10.86 -7.74 -12.72
N TYR A 203 -10.67 -7.88 -11.41
CA TYR A 203 -10.77 -6.76 -10.47
C TYR A 203 -9.75 -5.65 -10.78
N LEU A 204 -8.48 -6.01 -11.02
CA LEU A 204 -7.43 -5.05 -11.38
C LEU A 204 -7.76 -4.31 -12.70
N ALA A 205 -8.39 -4.98 -13.67
CA ALA A 205 -8.88 -4.34 -14.88
C ALA A 205 -9.96 -3.28 -14.57
N CYS A 206 -10.90 -3.57 -13.66
CA CYS A 206 -11.88 -2.57 -13.22
C CYS A 206 -11.19 -1.37 -12.56
N VAL A 207 -10.22 -1.60 -11.68
CA VAL A 207 -9.44 -0.52 -11.04
C VAL A 207 -8.69 0.33 -12.08
N GLN A 208 -8.11 -0.31 -13.11
CA GLN A 208 -7.47 0.40 -14.20
C GLN A 208 -8.45 1.29 -14.97
N GLU A 209 -9.68 0.83 -15.23
CA GLU A 209 -10.69 1.67 -15.87
C GLU A 209 -11.11 2.86 -14.99
N CYS A 210 -11.18 2.68 -13.67
CA CYS A 210 -11.38 3.80 -12.74
C CYS A 210 -10.27 4.85 -12.88
N SER A 211 -9.01 4.42 -12.98
CA SER A 211 -7.86 5.32 -13.22
C SER A 211 -7.93 6.00 -14.58
N ASN A 212 -8.35 5.29 -15.62
CA ASN A 212 -8.54 5.85 -16.97
C ASN A 212 -9.61 6.95 -16.96
N LEU A 213 -10.75 6.73 -16.30
CA LEU A 213 -11.81 7.73 -16.14
C LEU A 213 -11.31 8.98 -15.41
N TYR A 214 -10.59 8.81 -14.31
CA TYR A 214 -9.98 9.93 -13.57
C TYR A 214 -9.00 10.71 -14.44
N ASN A 215 -8.09 10.02 -15.15
CA ASN A 215 -7.10 10.66 -16.01
C ASN A 215 -7.75 11.43 -17.16
N ARG A 216 -8.79 10.88 -17.78
CA ARG A 216 -9.57 11.57 -18.82
C ARG A 216 -10.21 12.85 -18.28
N TYR A 217 -10.87 12.75 -17.13
CA TYR A 217 -11.44 13.91 -16.44
C TYR A 217 -10.37 14.97 -16.15
N MET A 218 -9.26 14.59 -15.53
CA MET A 218 -8.17 15.50 -15.19
C MET A 218 -7.54 16.15 -16.41
N THR A 219 -7.49 15.47 -17.56
CA THR A 219 -7.01 16.05 -18.81
C THR A 219 -7.97 17.10 -19.37
N ALA A 220 -9.28 16.91 -19.19
CA ALA A 220 -10.30 17.84 -19.69
C ALA A 220 -10.46 19.11 -18.83
N VAL A 221 -10.08 19.06 -17.54
CA VAL A 221 -10.22 20.20 -16.61
C VAL A 221 -8.90 20.92 -16.29
N ARG A 222 -7.78 20.46 -16.86
CA ARG A 222 -6.49 21.14 -16.81
C ARG A 222 -6.35 22.10 -17.97
#